data_AF-A0A962VQF9-F1
#
_entry.id   AF-A0A962VQF9-F1
#
_cell.length_a   1.000
_cell.length_b   1.000
_cell.length_c   1.000
_cell.angle_alpha   90.00
_cell.angle_beta   90.00
_cell.angle_gamma   90.00
#
_symmetry.space_group_name_H-M   'P 1'
#
loop_
_entity.id
_entity.type
_entity.pdbx_description
1 polymer ?
#
loop_
_entity_poly.entity_id
_entity_poly.type
_entity_poly.pdbx_seq_one_letter_code
_entity_poly.pdbx_strand_id
1 'polypeptide(L)'
;RYLAARYDTSGQLYPADPCERAHADRWMDWQLTVLSPPLTTIFWSLIRLPPEQRDETAFAAAVSKCNDVFTLLDQHLSRHPFVGGPHFTMGDIPVGAMAYRWYSLPLEHPELPHLRAWYERLCERPAYREHVMLPLT
;
A
#
# COMPACT_ATOMS: atom_id res chain seq x y z
N ARG A 1 -10.54 9.73 3.81
CA ARG A 1 -11.14 10.94 3.18
C ARG A 1 -11.73 11.88 4.20
N TYR A 2 -12.86 11.57 4.85
CA TYR A 2 -13.53 12.47 5.81
C TYR A 2 -12.60 13.04 6.90
N LEU A 3 -11.85 12.19 7.61
CA LEU A 3 -10.96 12.65 8.67
C LEU A 3 -9.90 13.64 8.18
N ALA A 4 -9.30 13.37 7.01
CA ALA A 4 -8.36 14.29 6.39
C ALA A 4 -9.05 15.61 6.01
N ALA A 5 -10.20 15.56 5.35
CA ALA A 5 -10.94 16.76 4.95
C ALA A 5 -11.41 17.63 6.14
N ARG A 6 -11.75 17.00 7.28
CA ARG A 6 -12.33 17.69 8.43
C ARG A 6 -11.28 18.18 9.43
N TYR A 7 -10.18 17.45 9.59
CA TYR A 7 -9.24 17.66 10.69
C TYR A 7 -7.80 17.91 10.25
N ASP A 8 -7.49 17.85 8.95
CA ASP A 8 -6.16 18.23 8.46
C ASP A 8 -5.98 19.76 8.53
N THR A 9 -5.33 20.22 9.59
CA THR A 9 -4.99 21.63 9.77
C THR A 9 -3.81 22.07 8.91
N SER A 10 -3.03 21.13 8.36
CA SER A 10 -1.86 21.42 7.53
C SER A 10 -2.22 21.65 6.05
N GLY A 11 -3.38 21.15 5.62
CA GLY A 11 -3.79 21.11 4.21
C GLY A 11 -2.97 20.16 3.33
N GLN A 12 -2.07 19.36 3.91
CA GLN A 12 -1.19 18.43 3.20
C GLN A 12 -1.82 17.05 2.98
N LEU A 13 -2.56 16.53 3.97
CA LEU A 13 -3.24 15.24 3.84
C LEU A 13 -4.42 15.31 2.88
N TYR A 14 -5.11 16.45 2.83
CA TYR A 14 -6.25 16.68 1.96
C TYR A 14 -6.04 17.94 1.09
N PRO A 15 -5.30 17.83 -0.03
CA PRO A 15 -4.97 18.99 -0.88
C PRO A 15 -6.20 19.79 -1.29
N ALA A 16 -6.11 21.12 -1.21
CA ALA A 16 -7.23 22.00 -1.55
C ALA A 16 -7.53 22.01 -3.05
N ASP A 17 -6.49 21.97 -3.88
CA ASP A 17 -6.61 21.87 -5.34
C ASP A 17 -7.20 20.50 -5.72
N PRO A 18 -8.36 20.46 -6.41
CA PRO A 18 -8.96 19.22 -6.89
C PRO A 18 -8.04 18.39 -7.80
N CYS A 19 -7.18 19.03 -8.60
CA CYS A 19 -6.23 18.33 -9.46
C CYS A 19 -5.18 17.57 -8.64
N GLU A 20 -4.60 18.22 -7.63
CA GLU A 20 -3.66 17.57 -6.71
C GLU A 20 -4.35 16.47 -5.89
N ARG A 21 -5.57 16.74 -5.41
CA ARG A 21 -6.36 15.76 -4.65
C ARG A 21 -6.68 14.52 -5.47
N ALA A 22 -6.96 14.68 -6.77
CA ALA A 22 -7.26 13.56 -7.66
C ALA A 22 -6.11 12.56 -7.76
N HIS A 23 -4.85 13.01 -7.63
CA HIS A 23 -3.71 12.09 -7.56
C HIS A 23 -3.76 11.19 -6.33
N ALA A 24 -4.07 11.75 -5.16
CA ALA A 24 -4.25 10.97 -3.93
C ALA A 24 -5.47 10.03 -4.04
N ASP A 25 -6.62 10.54 -4.49
CA ASP A 25 -7.84 9.74 -4.63
C ASP A 25 -7.67 8.54 -5.58
N ARG A 26 -6.99 8.74 -6.71
CA ARG A 26 -6.68 7.67 -7.67
C ARG A 26 -5.95 6.50 -6.99
N TRP A 27 -4.98 6.79 -6.12
CA TRP A 27 -4.21 5.74 -5.43
C TRP A 27 -5.01 5.05 -4.32
N MET A 28 -5.93 5.75 -3.67
CA MET A 28 -6.86 5.13 -2.73
C MET A 28 -7.79 4.14 -3.46
N ASP A 29 -8.35 4.53 -4.61
CA ASP A 29 -9.25 3.67 -5.37
C ASP A 29 -8.50 2.53 -6.06
N TRP A 30 -7.29 2.79 -6.57
CA TRP A 30 -6.40 1.76 -7.10
C TRP A 30 -6.01 0.75 -6.03
N GLN A 31 -5.73 1.18 -4.80
CA GLN A 31 -5.45 0.27 -3.70
C GLN A 31 -6.64 -0.66 -3.47
N LEU A 32 -7.84 -0.12 -3.41
CA LEU A 32 -9.06 -0.89 -3.16
C LEU A 32 -9.37 -1.88 -4.28
N THR A 33 -9.22 -1.46 -5.54
CA THR A 33 -9.71 -2.20 -6.70
C THR A 33 -8.66 -3.08 -7.39
N VAL A 34 -7.37 -2.73 -7.27
CA VAL A 34 -6.27 -3.39 -7.98
C VAL A 34 -5.35 -4.14 -7.03
N LEU A 35 -4.89 -3.48 -5.95
CA LEU A 35 -3.93 -4.08 -5.02
C LEU A 35 -4.59 -5.01 -3.99
N SER A 36 -5.72 -4.61 -3.42
CA SER A 36 -6.38 -5.34 -2.34
C SER A 36 -6.77 -6.78 -2.73
N PRO A 37 -7.36 -7.05 -3.92
CA PRO A 37 -7.80 -8.41 -4.26
C PRO A 37 -6.67 -9.47 -4.24
N PRO A 38 -5.56 -9.34 -5.00
CA PRO A 38 -4.51 -10.35 -4.97
C PRO A 38 -3.84 -10.43 -3.59
N LEU A 39 -3.57 -9.30 -2.93
CA LEU A 39 -2.92 -9.32 -1.62
C LEU A 39 -3.79 -9.98 -0.54
N THR A 40 -5.11 -9.86 -0.64
CA THR A 40 -6.05 -10.56 0.24
C THR A 40 -5.97 -12.07 0.05
N THR A 41 -5.96 -12.56 -1.20
CA THR A 41 -5.79 -13.99 -1.49
C THR A 41 -4.50 -14.53 -0.86
N ILE A 42 -3.38 -13.85 -1.06
CA ILE A 42 -2.08 -14.25 -0.49
C ILE A 42 -2.13 -14.27 1.05
N PHE A 43 -2.65 -13.20 1.66
CA PHE A 43 -2.74 -13.08 3.10
C PHE A 43 -3.60 -14.19 3.71
N TRP A 44 -4.74 -14.50 3.10
CA TRP A 44 -5.59 -15.59 3.58
C TRP A 44 -4.89 -16.95 3.48
N SER A 45 -4.27 -17.25 2.33
CA SER A 45 -3.55 -18.50 2.15
C SER A 45 -2.43 -18.69 3.17
N LEU A 46 -1.65 -17.65 3.48
CA LEU A 46 -0.48 -17.76 4.37
C LEU A 46 -0.82 -17.64 5.86
N ILE A 47 -1.78 -16.79 6.22
CA ILE A 47 -2.00 -16.38 7.61
C ILE A 47 -3.32 -16.92 8.18
N ARG A 48 -4.36 -17.10 7.35
CA ARG A 48 -5.71 -17.46 7.82
C ARG A 48 -6.09 -18.91 7.61
N LEU A 49 -5.66 -19.51 6.50
CA LEU A 49 -6.10 -20.84 6.10
C LEU A 49 -5.13 -21.94 6.55
N PRO A 50 -5.65 -23.07 7.06
CA PRO A 50 -4.84 -24.26 7.26
C PRO A 50 -4.38 -24.82 5.90
N PRO A 51 -3.24 -25.53 5.83
CA PRO A 51 -2.65 -25.98 4.57
C PRO A 51 -3.61 -26.72 3.63
N GLU A 52 -4.53 -27.49 4.18
CA GLU A 52 -5.45 -28.35 3.42
C GLU A 52 -6.56 -27.56 2.70
N GLN A 53 -6.76 -26.28 3.06
CA GLN A 53 -7.76 -25.39 2.45
C GLN A 53 -7.13 -24.41 1.45
N ARG A 54 -5.82 -24.46 1.25
CA ARG A 54 -5.11 -23.54 0.36
C ARG A 54 -5.29 -23.95 -1.09
N ASP A 55 -5.69 -22.99 -1.92
CA ASP A 55 -5.65 -23.12 -3.36
C ASP A 55 -4.29 -22.61 -3.87
N GLU A 56 -3.38 -23.55 -4.13
CA GLU A 56 -2.02 -23.26 -4.60
C GLU A 56 -2.01 -22.55 -5.97
N THR A 57 -3.00 -22.82 -6.83
CA THR A 57 -3.09 -22.18 -8.15
C THR A 57 -3.51 -20.72 -8.00
N ALA A 58 -4.55 -20.46 -7.20
CA ALA A 58 -4.99 -19.10 -6.89
C ALA A 58 -3.91 -18.32 -6.15
N PHE A 59 -3.18 -18.97 -5.24
CA PHE A 59 -2.07 -18.38 -4.51
C PHE A 59 -0.94 -17.94 -5.46
N ALA A 60 -0.45 -18.83 -6.33
CA ALA A 60 0.62 -18.50 -7.28
C ALA A 60 0.20 -17.37 -8.23
N ALA A 61 -1.04 -17.39 -8.73
CA ALA A 61 -1.58 -16.32 -9.57
C ALA A 61 -1.67 -14.98 -8.82
N ALA A 62 -2.07 -15.00 -7.55
CA ALA A 62 -2.14 -13.81 -6.72
C ALA A 62 -0.76 -13.23 -6.43
N VAL A 63 0.25 -14.06 -6.14
CA VAL A 63 1.64 -13.62 -5.95
C VAL A 63 2.18 -12.92 -7.20
N SER A 64 2.02 -13.55 -8.37
CA SER A 64 2.43 -12.93 -9.64
C SER A 64 1.73 -11.58 -9.87
N LYS A 65 0.41 -11.52 -9.63
CA LYS A 65 -0.34 -10.28 -9.80
C LYS A 65 0.10 -9.19 -8.82
N CYS A 66 0.38 -9.54 -7.56
CA CYS A 66 0.91 -8.60 -6.58
C CYS A 66 2.27 -8.05 -7.01
N ASN A 67 3.18 -8.90 -7.50
CA ASN A 67 4.48 -8.47 -8.02
C ASN A 67 4.33 -7.45 -9.16
N ASP A 68 3.44 -7.70 -10.13
CA ASP A 68 3.18 -6.77 -11.23
C ASP A 68 2.63 -5.42 -10.73
N VAL A 69 1.68 -5.47 -9.80
CA VAL A 69 1.00 -4.29 -9.25
C VAL A 69 1.97 -3.44 -8.40
N PHE A 70 2.86 -4.07 -7.63
CA PHE A 70 3.92 -3.36 -6.90
C PHE A 70 5.00 -2.83 -7.83
N THR A 71 5.31 -3.52 -8.94
CA THR A 71 6.22 -3.00 -9.98
C THR A 71 5.67 -1.72 -10.61
N LEU A 72 4.36 -1.66 -10.88
CA LEU A 72 3.71 -0.43 -11.37
C LEU A 72 3.84 0.71 -10.36
N LEU A 73 3.63 0.42 -9.07
CA LEU A 73 3.77 1.41 -8.01
C LEU A 73 5.22 1.90 -7.87
N ASP A 74 6.20 0.99 -7.96
CA ASP A 74 7.64 1.34 -7.97
C ASP A 74 7.98 2.30 -9.12
N GLN A 75 7.49 2.02 -10.33
CA GLN A 75 7.66 2.91 -11.48
C GLN A 75 7.05 4.30 -11.26
N HIS A 76 5.88 4.39 -10.63
CA HIS A 76 5.31 5.69 -10.24
C HIS A 76 6.19 6.41 -9.21
N LEU A 77 6.65 5.69 -8.19
CA LEU A 77 7.49 6.22 -7.12
C LEU A 77 8.91 6.58 -7.56
N SER A 78 9.35 6.11 -8.73
CA SER A 78 10.60 6.59 -9.37
C SER A 78 10.56 8.07 -9.73
N ARG A 79 9.35 8.64 -9.90
CA ARG A 79 9.12 10.03 -10.30
C ARG A 79 8.53 10.89 -9.19
N HIS A 80 7.98 10.26 -8.15
CA HIS A 80 7.29 10.94 -7.07
C HIS A 80 7.69 10.35 -5.71
N PRO A 81 8.06 11.19 -4.72
CA PRO A 81 8.45 10.68 -3.41
C PRO A 81 7.28 10.03 -2.64
N PHE A 82 6.03 10.41 -2.96
CA PHE A 82 4.80 9.89 -2.38
C PHE A 82 3.79 9.59 -3.49
N VAL A 83 2.78 8.76 -3.21
CA VAL A 83 1.83 8.32 -4.25
C VAL A 83 1.02 9.52 -4.79
N GLY A 84 0.68 10.46 -3.91
CA GLY A 84 -0.02 11.70 -4.26
C GLY A 84 0.83 12.78 -4.92
N GLY A 85 2.15 12.62 -5.00
CA GLY A 85 3.07 13.59 -5.61
C GLY A 85 4.23 13.97 -4.69
N PRO A 86 4.51 15.29 -4.49
CA PRO A 86 5.72 15.75 -3.78
C PRO A 86 5.64 15.59 -2.24
N HIS A 87 4.45 15.46 -1.67
CA HIS A 87 4.22 15.41 -0.23
C HIS A 87 3.36 14.21 0.17
N PHE A 88 3.47 13.79 1.44
CA PHE A 88 2.63 12.74 2.00
C PHE A 88 1.17 13.21 2.04
N THR A 89 0.26 12.43 1.45
CA THR A 89 -1.17 12.75 1.37
C THR A 89 -2.02 11.63 1.96
N MET A 90 -3.35 11.81 1.97
CA MET A 90 -4.27 10.71 2.30
C MET A 90 -4.13 9.49 1.38
N GLY A 91 -3.57 9.63 0.18
CA GLY A 91 -3.36 8.53 -0.76
C GLY A 91 -2.34 7.51 -0.25
N ASP A 92 -1.32 7.98 0.47
CA ASP A 92 -0.25 7.14 1.00
C ASP A 92 -0.71 6.23 2.14
N ILE A 93 -1.79 6.59 2.85
CA ILE A 93 -2.27 5.87 4.03
C ILE A 93 -2.74 4.44 3.68
N PRO A 94 -3.75 4.24 2.79
CA PRO A 94 -4.20 2.88 2.46
C PRO A 94 -3.15 2.09 1.69
N VAL A 95 -2.41 2.72 0.77
CA VAL A 95 -1.35 2.05 0.00
C VAL A 95 -0.22 1.61 0.94
N GLY A 96 0.19 2.49 1.86
CA GLY A 96 1.20 2.21 2.87
C GLY A 96 0.82 1.06 3.79
N ALA A 97 -0.45 0.96 4.19
CA ALA A 97 -0.92 -0.17 4.99
C ALA A 97 -0.81 -1.51 4.24
N MET A 98 -1.10 -1.52 2.93
CA MET A 98 -0.93 -2.71 2.10
C MET A 98 0.55 -3.05 1.86
N ALA A 99 1.43 -2.05 1.75
CA ALA A 99 2.87 -2.27 1.61
C ALA A 99 3.47 -2.92 2.86
N TYR A 100 3.10 -2.46 4.07
CA TYR A 100 3.52 -3.14 5.31
C TYR A 100 3.07 -4.58 5.33
N ARG A 101 1.79 -4.84 4.99
CA ARG A 101 1.26 -6.21 4.91
C ARG A 101 2.09 -7.04 3.94
N TRP A 102 2.34 -6.55 2.73
CA TRP A 102 3.11 -7.26 1.71
C TRP A 102 4.53 -7.61 2.18
N TYR A 103 5.29 -6.64 2.67
CA TYR A 103 6.66 -6.85 3.14
C TYR A 103 6.75 -7.71 4.41
N SER A 104 5.66 -7.84 5.17
CA SER A 104 5.61 -8.68 6.37
C SER A 104 5.22 -10.13 6.09
N LEU A 105 4.81 -10.46 4.85
CA LEU A 105 4.51 -11.83 4.47
C LEU A 105 5.81 -12.62 4.21
N PRO A 106 5.85 -13.92 4.57
CA PRO A 106 7.02 -14.77 4.37
C PRO A 106 7.13 -15.21 2.89
N LEU A 107 7.42 -14.24 2.02
CA LEU A 107 7.56 -14.41 0.59
C LEU A 107 8.84 -13.77 0.09
N GLU A 108 9.34 -14.27 -1.03
CA GLU A 108 10.34 -13.54 -1.80
C GLU A 108 9.67 -12.35 -2.49
N HIS A 109 10.23 -11.17 -2.27
CA HIS A 109 9.76 -9.93 -2.87
C HIS A 109 10.71 -9.52 -3.99
N PRO A 110 10.20 -9.01 -5.13
CA PRO A 110 11.06 -8.45 -6.16
C PRO A 110 11.81 -7.22 -5.65
N GLU A 111 13.00 -6.97 -6.21
CA GLU A 111 13.79 -5.77 -5.96
C GLU A 111 13.08 -4.54 -6.54
N LEU A 112 12.44 -3.76 -5.68
CA LEU A 112 11.66 -2.57 -6.02
C LEU A 112 12.20 -1.37 -5.22
N PRO A 113 13.29 -0.72 -5.69
CA PRO A 113 14.05 0.23 -4.87
C PRO A 113 13.28 1.52 -4.54
N HIS A 114 12.40 1.99 -5.43
CA HIS A 114 11.62 3.20 -5.20
C HIS A 114 10.44 2.94 -4.26
N LEU A 115 9.81 1.77 -4.38
CA LEU A 115 8.83 1.28 -3.42
C LEU A 115 9.47 1.11 -2.03
N ARG A 116 10.65 0.49 -1.95
CA ARG A 116 11.40 0.29 -0.71
C ARG A 116 11.71 1.62 -0.03
N ALA A 117 12.24 2.59 -0.78
CA ALA A 117 12.56 3.92 -0.24
C ALA A 117 11.31 4.68 0.24
N TRP A 118 10.20 4.62 -0.50
CA TRP A 118 8.93 5.19 -0.05
C TRP A 118 8.41 4.51 1.22
N TYR A 119 8.46 3.17 1.29
CA TYR A 119 8.02 2.43 2.46
C TYR A 119 8.90 2.73 3.70
N GLU A 120 10.21 2.90 3.54
CA GLU A 120 11.10 3.33 4.63
C GLU A 120 10.73 4.70 5.18
N ARG A 121 10.45 5.68 4.30
CA ARG A 121 9.91 6.99 4.71
C ARG A 121 8.62 6.87 5.51
N LEU A 122 7.78 5.87 5.23
CA LEU A 122 6.58 5.61 6.04
C LEU A 122 6.92 5.03 7.41
N CYS A 123 7.86 4.08 7.49
CA CYS A 123 8.34 3.48 8.74
C CYS A 123 8.99 4.49 9.70
N GLU A 124 9.50 5.61 9.18
CA GLU A 124 10.02 6.71 10.00
C GLU A 124 8.92 7.45 10.78
N ARG A 125 7.65 7.36 10.34
CA ARG A 125 6.52 8.10 10.94
C ARG A 125 6.03 7.42 12.23
N PRO A 126 6.01 8.11 13.39
CA PRO A 126 5.55 7.53 14.65
C PRO A 126 4.15 6.91 14.57
N ALA A 127 3.18 7.61 13.99
CA ALA A 127 1.81 7.11 13.85
C ALA A 127 1.70 5.85 12.96
N TYR A 128 2.59 5.71 11.97
CA TYR A 128 2.61 4.50 11.13
C TYR A 128 3.19 3.30 11.90
N ARG A 129 4.27 3.51 12.65
CA ARG A 129 4.83 2.48 13.54
C ARG A 129 3.81 2.00 14.56
N GLU A 130 3.11 2.94 15.19
CA GLU A 130 2.17 2.66 16.27
C GLU A 130 0.90 1.94 15.79
N HIS A 131 0.37 2.31 14.62
CA HIS A 131 -0.97 1.86 14.20
C HIS A 131 -0.97 0.90 13.00
N VAL A 132 0.14 0.79 12.26
CA VAL A 132 0.23 -0.08 11.07
C VAL A 132 1.22 -1.21 11.28
N MET A 133 2.39 -0.93 11.87
CA MET A 133 3.48 -1.90 12.01
C MET A 133 3.27 -2.89 13.17
N LEU A 134 2.10 -3.53 13.19
CA LEU A 134 1.70 -4.52 14.18
C LEU A 134 1.90 -5.94 13.62
N PRO A 135 2.09 -6.96 14.47
CA PRO A 135 2.20 -8.34 14.01
C PRO A 135 1.01 -8.74 13.12
N LEU A 136 1.30 -9.46 12.03
CA LEU A 136 0.24 -10.07 11.23
C LEU A 136 -0.38 -11.20 12.04
N THR A 137 -1.58 -10.95 12.53
CA THR A 137 -2.39 -11.95 13.23
C THR A 137 -3.36 -12.62 12.30
#